data_AF-A0A9D6M6Y6-F1
#
_entry.id   AF-A0A9D6M6Y6-F1
#
_cell.length_a   1.000
_cell.length_b   1.000
_cell.length_c   1.000
_cell.angle_alpha   90.00
_cell.angle_beta   90.00
_cell.angle_gamma   90.00
#
_symmetry.space_group_name_H-M   'P 1'
#
loop_
_entity.id
_entity.type
_entity.pdbx_description
1 polymer ?
#
loop_
_entity_poly.entity_id
_entity_poly.type
_entity_poly.pdbx_seq_one_letter_code
_entity_poly.pdbx_strand_id
1 'polypeptide(L)'
;GLQCVEAAAVFYQSDLKSDTPAHEAETIATARAFAEDCVRQMGQAESLPYLGTRQAVEDLEAFRQAMGDVKFWLYGESYGTQFAQTYTAAHPDHLAGLILDGTVDLTLSGPDYLKEQAQAFNDVLASVLKDCNAKQECAADAGGDALAVYDKLAARLARAPMTFTFPLPSGGKAVRSFALADLENAAANNVYAEGGRMLLQRALAAAARADLVPLARLAYDALSLDPETLAAIPDPTWSDAVYYAVECNDYEYFSGTAEDRAQAYLRAGDVVDASIPRLSSIFYADLPCPFWPAHADPRPAPLTADGIPTLVLGATADPATPVANGERVFHRLADGFLITTDGGAHVIFGRGDACPDEIVTAFLVEGKLPAQRETRCHGVIADDYVSLAPADARAFADPLDALASAETEITYLPEYYNWDGETTTSVGCPHGGALTFEAAGEDQFTLTSCAFSSGFVMTGRGTYNSDDDRFTLDVAVTGLADGKLNYAREGDGTMTVTGEYGGKEVSFTK
;
A
#
# COMPACT_ATOMS: atom_id res chain seq x y z
N GLY A 1 23.52 5.00 5.06
CA GLY A 1 23.14 4.17 6.22
C GLY A 1 22.12 3.17 5.77
N LEU A 2 22.55 2.17 4.99
CA LEU A 2 21.68 1.18 4.35
C LEU A 2 20.38 1.77 3.76
N GLN A 3 20.46 2.91 3.08
CA GLN A 3 19.30 3.64 2.54
C GLN A 3 19.70 4.26 1.20
N CYS A 4 18.75 4.37 0.26
CA CYS A 4 18.98 5.02 -1.04
C CYS A 4 17.76 5.78 -1.59
N VAL A 5 17.09 6.48 -0.69
CA VAL A 5 15.80 7.17 -0.87
C VAL A 5 15.78 8.07 -2.11
N GLU A 6 16.84 8.83 -2.40
CA GLU A 6 16.87 9.70 -3.59
C GLU A 6 16.96 8.88 -4.89
N ALA A 7 17.72 7.78 -4.90
CA ALA A 7 17.82 6.91 -6.07
C ALA A 7 16.48 6.19 -6.32
N ALA A 8 15.85 5.68 -5.26
CA ALA A 8 14.57 4.98 -5.33
C ALA A 8 13.46 5.88 -5.86
N ALA A 9 13.33 7.10 -5.35
CA ALA A 9 12.35 8.07 -5.83
C ALA A 9 12.51 8.36 -7.34
N VAL A 10 13.75 8.54 -7.82
CA VAL A 10 14.01 8.74 -9.25
C VAL A 10 13.61 7.52 -10.08
N PHE A 11 13.96 6.31 -9.61
CA PHE A 11 13.64 5.07 -10.33
C PHE A 11 12.13 4.82 -10.41
N TYR A 12 11.41 4.91 -9.28
CA TYR A 12 9.96 4.63 -9.23
C TYR A 12 9.09 5.67 -9.95
N GLN A 13 9.62 6.87 -10.20
CA GLN A 13 8.96 7.90 -11.02
C GLN A 13 9.30 7.81 -12.51
N SER A 14 10.21 6.93 -12.91
CA SER A 14 10.66 6.81 -14.30
C SER A 14 9.65 6.05 -15.16
N ASP A 15 9.56 6.42 -16.44
CA ASP A 15 8.82 5.64 -17.43
C ASP A 15 9.66 4.43 -17.85
N LEU A 16 9.24 3.24 -17.44
CA LEU A 16 9.93 1.99 -17.74
C LEU A 16 9.39 1.29 -19.00
N LYS A 17 8.55 1.96 -19.80
CA LYS A 17 8.08 1.41 -21.06
C LYS A 17 9.22 1.26 -22.06
N SER A 18 9.45 0.04 -22.52
CA SER A 18 10.50 -0.28 -23.48
C SER A 18 9.94 -0.59 -24.89
N ASP A 19 9.05 0.25 -25.40
CA ASP A 19 8.33 0.00 -26.68
C ASP A 19 9.09 0.41 -27.95
N THR A 20 10.21 1.12 -27.81
CA THR A 20 11.10 1.51 -28.90
C THR A 20 12.56 1.27 -28.53
N PRO A 21 13.47 1.11 -29.51
CA PRO A 21 14.90 0.94 -29.21
C PRO A 21 15.53 2.11 -28.42
N ALA A 22 14.97 3.32 -28.55
CA ALA A 22 15.42 4.47 -27.78
C ALA A 22 14.97 4.37 -26.32
N HIS A 23 13.70 4.02 -26.09
CA HIS A 23 13.18 3.83 -24.74
C HIS A 23 13.79 2.59 -24.05
N GLU A 24 14.06 1.50 -24.79
CA GLU A 24 14.82 0.35 -24.26
C GLU A 24 16.19 0.79 -23.71
N ALA A 25 16.92 1.61 -24.48
CA ALA A 25 18.23 2.11 -24.06
C ALA A 25 18.14 3.05 -22.84
N GLU A 26 17.11 3.89 -22.80
CA GLU A 26 16.82 4.77 -21.65
C GLU A 26 16.47 3.97 -20.40
N THR A 27 15.57 2.98 -20.52
CA THR A 27 15.15 2.10 -19.42
C THR A 27 16.34 1.37 -18.82
N ILE A 28 17.23 0.82 -19.66
CA ILE A 28 18.48 0.17 -19.22
C ILE A 28 19.41 1.17 -18.53
N ALA A 29 19.53 2.39 -19.05
CA ALA A 29 20.36 3.42 -18.43
C ALA A 29 19.82 3.83 -17.05
N THR A 30 18.49 3.95 -16.92
CA THR A 30 17.80 4.25 -15.66
C THR A 30 18.02 3.14 -14.63
N ALA A 31 17.82 1.87 -15.01
CA ALA A 31 18.05 0.73 -14.12
C ALA A 31 19.52 0.62 -13.64
N ARG A 32 20.47 0.88 -14.54
CA ARG A 32 21.90 0.93 -14.17
C ARG A 32 22.20 2.08 -13.22
N ALA A 33 21.73 3.29 -13.55
CA ALA A 33 21.96 4.47 -12.73
C ALA A 33 21.39 4.27 -11.33
N PHE A 34 20.19 3.70 -11.21
CA PHE A 34 19.60 3.35 -9.93
C PHE A 34 20.49 2.37 -9.13
N ALA A 35 20.94 1.26 -9.72
CA ALA A 35 21.80 0.31 -9.01
C ALA A 35 23.12 0.95 -8.52
N GLU A 36 23.78 1.74 -9.38
CA GLU A 36 25.03 2.42 -9.04
C GLU A 36 24.82 3.51 -7.96
N ASP A 37 23.79 4.33 -8.11
CA ASP A 37 23.47 5.41 -7.18
C ASP A 37 22.95 4.90 -5.85
N CYS A 38 22.16 3.82 -5.86
CA CYS A 38 21.65 3.23 -4.64
C CYS A 38 22.78 2.62 -3.81
N VAL A 39 23.70 1.86 -4.41
CA VAL A 39 24.89 1.34 -3.72
C VAL A 39 25.79 2.49 -3.21
N ARG A 40 25.91 3.58 -3.97
CA ARG A 40 26.66 4.77 -3.55
C ARG A 40 26.01 5.48 -2.35
N GLN A 41 24.69 5.67 -2.35
CA GLN A 41 23.95 6.31 -1.26
C GLN A 41 23.90 5.44 0.01
N MET A 42 23.81 4.11 -0.17
CA MET A 42 23.88 3.14 0.92
C MET A 42 25.12 3.40 1.80
N GLY A 43 26.26 3.68 1.13
CA GLY A 43 27.53 4.06 1.75
C GLY A 43 28.25 2.92 2.46
N GLN A 44 27.82 1.68 2.25
CA GLN A 44 28.32 0.46 2.90
C GLN A 44 28.33 -0.73 1.93
N ALA A 45 28.83 -0.52 0.71
CA ALA A 45 28.82 -1.53 -0.36
C ALA A 45 29.53 -2.84 0.02
N GLU A 46 30.50 -2.78 0.94
CA GLU A 46 31.19 -3.93 1.52
C GLU A 46 30.27 -4.88 2.32
N SER A 47 29.07 -4.41 2.71
CA SER A 47 28.08 -5.20 3.44
C SER A 47 27.20 -6.05 2.53
N LEU A 48 27.11 -5.73 1.23
CA LEU A 48 26.25 -6.43 0.27
C LEU A 48 26.40 -7.96 0.25
N PRO A 49 27.60 -8.56 0.40
CA PRO A 49 27.74 -10.02 0.45
C PRO A 49 27.09 -10.68 1.68
N TYR A 50 26.67 -9.89 2.68
CA TYR A 50 26.10 -10.36 3.95
C TYR A 50 24.61 -10.03 4.10
N LEU A 51 24.00 -9.41 3.08
CA LEU A 51 22.58 -9.01 3.08
C LEU A 51 21.71 -10.02 2.30
N GLY A 52 21.99 -11.31 2.42
CA GLY A 52 21.22 -12.39 1.77
C GLY A 52 20.35 -13.17 2.76
N THR A 53 19.31 -13.84 2.25
CA THR A 53 18.36 -14.59 3.08
C THR A 53 19.04 -15.70 3.88
N ARG A 54 20.05 -16.38 3.30
CA ARG A 54 20.75 -17.45 4.04
C ARG A 54 21.53 -16.93 5.23
N GLN A 55 22.13 -15.75 5.13
CA GLN A 55 22.81 -15.13 6.26
C GLN A 55 21.81 -14.75 7.37
N ALA A 56 20.70 -14.13 6.99
CA ALA A 56 19.65 -13.75 7.94
C ALA A 56 19.01 -14.97 8.64
N VAL A 57 18.91 -16.12 7.96
CA VAL A 57 18.46 -17.40 8.55
C VAL A 57 19.39 -17.86 9.68
N GLU A 58 20.71 -17.74 9.49
CA GLU A 58 21.67 -18.08 10.54
C GLU A 58 21.63 -17.08 11.70
N ASP A 59 21.30 -15.81 11.43
CA ASP A 59 21.11 -14.79 12.46
C ASP A 59 19.88 -15.12 13.33
N LEU A 60 18.78 -15.59 12.74
CA LEU A 60 17.62 -16.08 13.48
C LEU A 60 17.95 -17.34 14.30
N GLU A 61 18.76 -18.25 13.76
CA GLU A 61 19.22 -19.42 14.51
C GLU A 61 20.08 -19.03 15.71
N ALA A 62 20.99 -18.07 15.55
CA ALA A 62 21.76 -17.51 16.66
C ALA A 62 20.85 -16.85 17.71
N PHE A 63 19.80 -16.14 17.27
CA PHE A 63 18.81 -15.55 18.16
C PHE A 63 18.04 -16.60 18.95
N ARG A 64 17.55 -17.67 18.29
CA ARG A 64 16.89 -18.81 18.96
C ARG A 64 17.80 -19.43 20.03
N GLN A 65 19.07 -19.67 19.70
CA GLN A 65 20.05 -20.20 20.65
C GLN A 65 20.26 -19.28 21.86
N ALA A 66 20.30 -17.97 21.64
CA ALA A 66 20.45 -16.97 22.71
C ALA A 66 19.23 -16.92 23.63
N MET A 67 18.03 -17.09 23.08
CA MET A 67 16.78 -17.20 23.85
C MET A 67 16.71 -18.51 24.66
N GLY A 68 17.38 -19.56 24.20
CA GLY A 68 17.45 -20.86 24.87
C GLY A 68 16.29 -21.81 24.54
N ASP A 69 15.45 -21.46 23.56
CA ASP A 69 14.32 -22.28 23.13
C ASP A 69 14.80 -23.43 22.26
N VAL A 70 14.39 -24.67 22.57
CA VAL A 70 14.73 -25.85 21.75
C VAL A 70 13.99 -25.82 20.41
N LYS A 71 12.73 -25.41 20.42
CA LYS A 71 11.88 -25.20 19.26
C LYS A 71 11.03 -23.95 19.46
N PHE A 72 10.66 -23.30 18.37
CA PHE A 72 9.76 -22.15 18.38
C PHE A 72 8.79 -22.19 17.19
N TRP A 73 7.76 -21.34 17.22
CA TRP A 73 6.90 -21.12 16.06
C TRP A 73 7.51 -20.04 15.18
N LEU A 74 7.56 -20.28 13.88
CA LEU A 74 8.01 -19.28 12.92
C LEU A 74 6.82 -18.84 12.07
N TYR A 75 6.55 -17.54 12.12
CA TYR A 75 5.54 -16.89 11.28
C TYR A 75 6.26 -16.00 10.27
N GLY A 76 6.01 -16.25 8.98
CA GLY A 76 6.52 -15.44 7.89
C GLY A 76 5.37 -14.79 7.12
N GLU A 77 5.56 -13.53 6.77
CA GLU A 77 4.64 -12.73 5.94
C GLU A 77 5.32 -12.35 4.63
N SER A 78 4.66 -12.54 3.48
CA SER A 78 5.21 -12.12 2.18
C SER A 78 6.60 -12.70 1.90
N TYR A 79 7.63 -11.89 1.63
CA TYR A 79 9.04 -12.32 1.59
C TYR A 79 9.47 -13.12 2.84
N GLY A 80 8.91 -12.80 4.01
CA GLY A 80 9.08 -13.56 5.25
C GLY A 80 8.69 -15.03 5.10
N THR A 81 7.82 -15.40 4.16
CA THR A 81 7.51 -16.81 3.84
C THR A 81 8.64 -17.50 3.05
N GLN A 82 9.37 -16.78 2.19
CA GLN A 82 10.59 -17.29 1.57
C GLN A 82 11.69 -17.45 2.63
N PHE A 83 11.84 -16.46 3.50
CA PHE A 83 12.74 -16.53 4.64
C PHE A 83 12.42 -17.73 5.55
N ALA A 84 11.15 -17.93 5.90
CA ALA A 84 10.72 -19.00 6.79
C ALA A 84 10.84 -20.39 6.16
N GLN A 85 10.56 -20.52 4.86
CA GLN A 85 10.86 -21.74 4.10
C GLN A 85 12.37 -22.03 4.09
N THR A 86 13.21 -21.00 3.96
CA THR A 86 14.68 -21.13 3.99
C THR A 86 15.20 -21.53 5.36
N TYR A 87 14.66 -20.93 6.44
CA TYR A 87 14.97 -21.36 7.80
C TYR A 87 14.58 -22.83 8.02
N THR A 88 13.39 -23.22 7.56
CA THR A 88 12.90 -24.60 7.71
C THR A 88 13.79 -25.61 6.96
N ALA A 89 14.31 -25.24 5.79
CA ALA A 89 15.23 -26.08 5.04
C ALA A 89 16.60 -26.23 5.73
N ALA A 90 17.09 -25.17 6.37
CA ALA A 90 18.39 -25.15 7.05
C ALA A 90 18.35 -25.79 8.45
N HIS A 91 17.28 -25.54 9.21
CA HIS A 91 17.12 -25.89 10.62
C HIS A 91 15.78 -26.60 10.91
N PRO A 92 15.44 -27.70 10.20
CA PRO A 92 14.11 -28.33 10.28
C PRO A 92 13.75 -28.83 11.69
N ASP A 93 14.75 -29.23 12.48
CA ASP A 93 14.54 -29.78 13.81
C ASP A 93 14.23 -28.71 14.89
N HIS A 94 14.26 -27.42 14.54
CA HIS A 94 14.10 -26.31 15.49
C HIS A 94 12.72 -25.63 15.42
N LEU A 95 11.80 -26.15 14.61
CA LEU A 95 10.43 -25.62 14.53
C LEU A 95 9.42 -26.51 15.27
N ALA A 96 8.55 -25.85 16.03
CA ALA A 96 7.35 -26.43 16.64
C ALA A 96 6.13 -26.31 15.71
N GLY A 97 6.09 -25.24 14.91
CA GLY A 97 5.09 -25.00 13.88
C GLY A 97 5.54 -23.89 12.95
N LEU A 98 4.98 -23.87 11.74
CA LEU A 98 5.31 -22.91 10.69
C LEU A 98 4.01 -22.25 10.19
N ILE A 99 4.05 -20.95 9.93
CA ILE A 99 2.94 -20.21 9.32
C ILE A 99 3.52 -19.40 8.17
N LEU A 100 2.96 -19.60 6.98
CA LEU A 100 3.31 -18.89 5.77
C LEU A 100 2.10 -18.07 5.30
N ASP A 101 2.10 -16.76 5.50
CA ASP A 101 0.99 -15.88 5.10
C ASP A 101 1.40 -14.92 3.99
N GLY A 102 0.64 -14.90 2.89
CA GLY A 102 1.11 -14.31 1.63
C GLY A 102 2.30 -15.10 1.09
N THR A 103 2.06 -16.34 0.67
CA THR A 103 3.13 -17.32 0.43
C THR A 103 3.87 -17.12 -0.90
N VAL A 104 5.20 -17.06 -0.85
CA VAL A 104 6.11 -17.10 -2.01
C VAL A 104 6.39 -18.55 -2.40
N ASP A 105 6.22 -18.88 -3.69
CA ASP A 105 6.54 -20.20 -4.22
C ASP A 105 7.99 -20.26 -4.74
N LEU A 106 8.84 -20.99 -4.02
CA LEU A 106 10.27 -21.12 -4.33
C LEU A 106 10.56 -21.88 -5.64
N THR A 107 9.54 -22.41 -6.35
CA THR A 107 9.74 -23.03 -7.66
C THR A 107 9.77 -22.05 -8.83
N LEU A 108 9.29 -20.82 -8.65
CA LEU A 108 9.25 -19.82 -9.70
C LEU A 108 10.63 -19.19 -9.90
N SER A 109 11.05 -18.95 -11.14
CA SER A 109 12.18 -18.04 -11.41
C SER A 109 11.79 -16.59 -11.07
N GLY A 110 12.76 -15.67 -10.92
CA GLY A 110 12.46 -14.25 -10.69
C GLY A 110 11.50 -13.67 -11.75
N PRO A 111 11.77 -13.84 -13.06
CA PRO A 111 10.85 -13.41 -14.11
C PRO A 111 9.47 -14.07 -14.06
N ASP A 112 9.36 -15.35 -13.72
CA ASP A 112 8.05 -16.01 -13.59
C ASP A 112 7.26 -15.48 -12.38
N TYR A 113 7.95 -15.26 -11.26
CA TYR A 113 7.37 -14.65 -10.06
C TYR A 113 6.80 -13.26 -10.35
N LEU A 114 7.60 -12.38 -10.95
CA LEU A 114 7.17 -11.01 -11.29
C LEU A 114 6.06 -10.97 -12.35
N LYS A 115 6.04 -11.94 -13.27
CA LYS A 115 4.94 -12.09 -14.22
C LYS A 115 3.64 -12.51 -13.54
N GLU A 116 3.68 -13.52 -12.65
CA GLU A 116 2.51 -13.94 -11.88
C GLU A 116 2.01 -12.81 -10.97
N GLN A 117 2.93 -12.07 -10.35
CA GLN A 117 2.62 -10.90 -9.55
C GLN A 117 1.97 -9.78 -10.37
N ALA A 118 2.54 -9.38 -11.51
CA ALA A 118 1.96 -8.36 -12.39
C ALA A 118 0.54 -8.74 -12.87
N GLN A 119 0.31 -10.03 -13.19
CA GLN A 119 -1.02 -10.52 -13.54
C GLN A 119 -2.01 -10.36 -12.38
N ALA A 120 -1.60 -10.68 -11.15
CA ALA A 120 -2.44 -10.54 -9.98
C ALA A 120 -2.74 -9.07 -9.63
N PHE A 121 -1.76 -8.16 -9.69
CA PHE A 121 -2.02 -6.73 -9.57
C PHE A 121 -3.05 -6.23 -10.58
N ASN A 122 -2.94 -6.65 -11.85
CA ASN A 122 -3.95 -6.34 -12.87
C ASN A 122 -5.35 -6.87 -12.49
N ASP A 123 -5.45 -8.13 -12.07
CA ASP A 123 -6.72 -8.79 -11.79
C ASP A 123 -7.39 -8.24 -10.53
N VAL A 124 -6.61 -7.93 -9.49
CA VAL A 124 -7.08 -7.29 -8.25
C VAL A 124 -7.54 -5.87 -8.55
N LEU A 125 -6.76 -5.06 -9.27
CA LEU A 125 -7.19 -3.72 -9.69
C LEU A 125 -8.52 -3.79 -10.47
N ALA A 126 -8.63 -4.70 -11.43
CA ALA A 126 -9.87 -4.88 -12.18
C ALA A 126 -11.04 -5.30 -11.29
N SER A 127 -10.79 -6.11 -10.26
CA SER A 127 -11.81 -6.57 -9.31
C SER A 127 -12.26 -5.44 -8.38
N VAL A 128 -11.34 -4.61 -7.89
CA VAL A 128 -11.63 -3.42 -7.07
C VAL A 128 -12.50 -2.41 -7.80
N LEU A 129 -12.23 -2.17 -9.08
CA LEU A 129 -13.04 -1.23 -9.87
C LEU A 129 -14.39 -1.81 -10.28
N LYS A 130 -14.49 -3.13 -10.44
CA LYS A 130 -15.79 -3.81 -10.60
C LYS A 130 -16.61 -3.81 -9.30
N ASP A 131 -15.97 -3.95 -8.15
CA ASP A 131 -16.62 -3.83 -6.83
C ASP A 131 -17.22 -2.43 -6.64
N CYS A 132 -16.48 -1.37 -7.00
CA CYS A 132 -17.02 0.00 -7.05
C CYS A 132 -18.29 0.09 -7.90
N ASN A 133 -18.28 -0.50 -9.11
CA ASN A 133 -19.46 -0.48 -9.98
C ASN A 133 -20.69 -1.20 -9.39
N ALA A 134 -20.48 -2.15 -8.47
CA ALA A 134 -21.54 -2.89 -7.80
C ALA A 134 -22.14 -2.13 -6.60
N LYS A 135 -21.41 -1.13 -6.06
CA LYS A 135 -21.83 -0.26 -4.95
C LYS A 135 -22.49 1.01 -5.51
N GLN A 136 -23.71 1.32 -5.06
CA GLN A 136 -24.51 2.41 -5.65
C GLN A 136 -23.83 3.77 -5.51
N GLU A 137 -23.27 4.04 -4.34
CA GLU A 137 -22.59 5.28 -3.98
C GLU A 137 -21.32 5.47 -4.80
N CYS A 138 -20.50 4.41 -4.93
CA CYS A 138 -19.27 4.47 -5.72
C CYS A 138 -19.55 4.64 -7.21
N ALA A 139 -20.51 3.89 -7.76
CA ALA A 139 -20.94 4.04 -9.14
C ALA A 139 -21.50 5.45 -9.43
N ALA A 140 -22.23 6.05 -8.48
CA ALA A 140 -22.72 7.42 -8.58
C ALA A 140 -21.56 8.43 -8.57
N ASP A 141 -20.57 8.23 -7.69
CA ASP A 141 -19.44 9.15 -7.58
C ASP A 141 -18.49 9.09 -8.77
N ALA A 142 -18.21 7.88 -9.26
CA ALA A 142 -17.42 7.64 -10.47
C ALA A 142 -18.09 8.17 -11.75
N GLY A 143 -19.42 8.33 -11.75
CA GLY A 143 -20.18 8.86 -12.88
C GLY A 143 -20.16 7.98 -14.13
N GLY A 144 -19.75 6.71 -13.99
CA GLY A 144 -19.58 5.74 -15.07
C GLY A 144 -18.87 4.48 -14.58
N ASP A 145 -18.51 3.62 -15.53
CA ASP A 145 -17.73 2.41 -15.24
C ASP A 145 -16.32 2.78 -14.72
N ALA A 146 -16.03 2.45 -13.46
CA ALA A 146 -14.80 2.83 -12.77
C ALA A 146 -13.53 2.25 -13.45
N LEU A 147 -13.63 1.03 -14.01
CA LEU A 147 -12.53 0.43 -14.78
C LEU A 147 -12.23 1.25 -16.05
N ALA A 148 -13.27 1.68 -16.76
CA ALA A 148 -13.13 2.56 -17.91
C ALA A 148 -12.63 3.97 -17.53
N VAL A 149 -12.92 4.47 -16.32
CA VAL A 149 -12.32 5.71 -15.81
C VAL A 149 -10.80 5.55 -15.68
N TYR A 150 -10.35 4.49 -15.01
CA TYR A 150 -8.92 4.17 -14.89
C TYR A 150 -8.26 4.02 -16.27
N ASP A 151 -8.82 3.19 -17.15
CA ASP A 151 -8.22 2.91 -18.47
C ASP A 151 -8.11 4.18 -19.33
N LYS A 152 -9.11 5.08 -19.29
CA LYS A 152 -9.07 6.35 -20.01
C LYS A 152 -8.02 7.29 -19.44
N LEU A 153 -7.88 7.33 -18.11
CA LEU A 153 -6.86 8.14 -17.44
C LEU A 153 -5.46 7.63 -17.78
N ALA A 154 -5.22 6.32 -17.65
CA ALA A 154 -3.96 5.68 -18.02
C ALA A 154 -3.61 5.92 -19.50
N ALA A 155 -4.56 5.75 -20.42
CA ALA A 155 -4.35 6.00 -21.85
C ALA A 155 -4.11 7.48 -22.21
N ARG A 156 -4.51 8.41 -21.33
CA ARG A 156 -4.20 9.83 -21.47
C ARG A 156 -2.79 10.12 -20.96
N LEU A 157 -2.47 9.62 -19.77
CA LEU A 157 -1.16 9.79 -19.13
C LEU A 157 -0.03 9.11 -19.92
N ALA A 158 -0.32 7.99 -20.59
CA ALA A 158 0.61 7.33 -21.51
C ALA A 158 1.04 8.18 -22.71
N ARG A 159 0.34 9.29 -23.00
CA ARG A 159 0.71 10.22 -24.09
C ARG A 159 1.51 11.41 -23.58
N ALA A 160 1.13 11.92 -22.41
CA ALA A 160 1.79 13.04 -21.76
C ALA A 160 1.30 13.15 -20.30
N PRO A 161 2.17 13.59 -19.37
CA PRO A 161 1.74 13.98 -18.03
C PRO A 161 0.70 15.10 -18.06
N MET A 162 -0.18 15.09 -17.06
CA MET A 162 -1.20 16.12 -16.85
C MET A 162 -0.76 17.10 -15.78
N THR A 163 -1.03 18.39 -15.98
CA THR A 163 -0.81 19.40 -14.93
C THR A 163 -2.08 19.68 -14.15
N PHE A 164 -1.93 19.95 -12.86
CA PHE A 164 -3.04 20.27 -11.96
C PHE A 164 -2.57 21.17 -10.83
N THR A 165 -3.51 21.77 -10.09
CA THR A 165 -3.19 22.62 -8.93
C THR A 165 -3.31 21.80 -7.66
N PHE A 166 -2.20 21.64 -6.94
CA PHE A 166 -2.12 20.90 -5.68
C PHE A 166 -2.12 21.88 -4.48
N PRO A 167 -2.96 21.66 -3.45
CA PRO A 167 -2.95 22.45 -2.23
C PRO A 167 -1.75 22.07 -1.35
N LEU A 168 -0.95 23.05 -0.93
CA LEU A 168 0.28 22.82 -0.17
C LEU A 168 0.04 22.82 1.34
N PRO A 169 0.79 22.02 2.12
CA PRO A 169 0.82 22.09 3.58
C PRO A 169 1.00 23.51 4.14
N SER A 170 1.76 24.37 3.47
CA SER A 170 1.93 25.78 3.81
C SER A 170 0.66 26.65 3.67
N GLY A 171 -0.45 26.08 3.21
CA GLY A 171 -1.72 26.75 2.88
C GLY A 171 -1.73 27.40 1.48
N GLY A 172 -0.62 27.32 0.76
CA GLY A 172 -0.48 27.77 -0.62
C GLY A 172 -1.00 26.76 -1.65
N LYS A 173 -0.67 27.01 -2.93
CA LYS A 173 -0.96 26.09 -4.04
C LYS A 173 0.25 26.02 -4.97
N ALA A 174 0.52 24.85 -5.52
CA ALA A 174 1.52 24.65 -6.56
C ALA A 174 0.90 24.03 -7.81
N VAL A 175 1.46 24.34 -8.98
CA VAL A 175 1.19 23.55 -10.19
C VAL A 175 2.07 22.32 -10.14
N ARG A 176 1.45 21.13 -10.19
CA ARG A 176 2.13 19.83 -10.19
C ARG A 176 1.88 19.12 -11.51
N SER A 177 2.72 18.12 -11.78
CA SER A 177 2.57 17.18 -12.88
C SER A 177 2.15 15.83 -12.31
N PHE A 178 1.31 15.11 -13.04
CA PHE A 178 0.88 13.75 -12.75
C PHE A 178 1.10 12.91 -14.00
N ALA A 179 1.99 11.93 -13.93
CA ALA A 179 2.41 11.04 -15.01
C ALA A 179 1.75 9.66 -14.89
N LEU A 180 1.99 8.78 -15.86
CA LEU A 180 1.48 7.41 -15.81
C LEU A 180 2.06 6.63 -14.62
N ALA A 181 3.36 6.77 -14.36
CA ALA A 181 4.01 6.15 -13.21
C ALA A 181 3.35 6.55 -11.88
N ASP A 182 2.90 7.80 -11.71
CA ASP A 182 2.20 8.22 -10.50
C ASP A 182 0.86 7.49 -10.33
N LEU A 183 0.10 7.30 -11.42
CA LEU A 183 -1.16 6.52 -11.39
C LEU A 183 -0.89 5.05 -11.04
N GLU A 184 0.14 4.46 -11.63
CA GLU A 184 0.48 3.05 -11.41
C GLU A 184 0.99 2.82 -9.98
N ASN A 185 1.83 3.71 -9.44
CA ASN A 185 2.28 3.67 -8.05
C ASN A 185 1.10 3.84 -7.07
N ALA A 186 0.22 4.83 -7.31
CA ALA A 186 -0.96 5.02 -6.49
C ALA A 186 -1.86 3.78 -6.50
N ALA A 187 -2.09 3.20 -7.68
CA ALA A 187 -2.93 2.01 -7.81
C ALA A 187 -2.28 0.76 -7.17
N ALA A 188 -1.02 0.47 -7.48
CA ALA A 188 -0.33 -0.71 -6.97
C ALA A 188 -0.26 -0.71 -5.44
N ASN A 189 0.15 0.39 -4.81
CA ASN A 189 0.24 0.47 -3.35
C ASN A 189 -1.13 0.38 -2.65
N ASN A 190 -2.18 0.89 -3.27
CA ASN A 190 -3.50 0.90 -2.66
C ASN A 190 -4.32 -0.38 -2.90
N VAL A 191 -3.87 -1.32 -3.73
CA VAL A 191 -4.58 -2.60 -3.91
C VAL A 191 -4.16 -3.71 -2.94
N TYR A 192 -3.21 -3.44 -2.04
CA TYR A 192 -2.74 -4.42 -1.04
C TYR A 192 -3.80 -4.82 -0.02
N ALA A 193 -4.67 -3.90 0.42
CA ALA A 193 -5.65 -4.12 1.47
C ALA A 193 -6.97 -3.37 1.20
N GLU A 194 -8.02 -3.81 1.88
CA GLU A 194 -9.41 -3.38 1.69
C GLU A 194 -9.60 -1.86 1.82
N GLY A 195 -8.99 -1.24 2.83
CA GLY A 195 -9.06 0.20 3.08
C GLY A 195 -8.35 1.02 2.00
N GLY A 196 -7.14 0.62 1.60
CA GLY A 196 -6.43 1.24 0.47
C GLY A 196 -7.24 1.16 -0.83
N ARG A 197 -7.91 0.03 -1.06
CA ARG A 197 -8.76 -0.16 -2.26
C ARG A 197 -9.92 0.81 -2.26
N MET A 198 -10.53 1.07 -1.10
CA MET A 198 -11.55 2.09 -0.92
C MET A 198 -10.99 3.51 -1.18
N LEU A 199 -9.81 3.85 -0.65
CA LEU A 199 -9.15 5.14 -0.95
C LEU A 199 -8.88 5.32 -2.45
N LEU A 200 -8.43 4.26 -3.14
CA LEU A 200 -8.24 4.28 -4.59
C LEU A 200 -9.56 4.50 -5.34
N GLN A 201 -10.65 3.84 -4.92
CA GLN A 201 -11.99 4.06 -5.48
C GLN A 201 -12.43 5.52 -5.33
N ARG A 202 -12.25 6.12 -4.14
CA ARG A 202 -12.51 7.56 -3.90
C ARG A 202 -11.68 8.44 -4.81
N ALA A 203 -10.37 8.19 -4.89
CA ALA A 203 -9.46 9.01 -5.67
C ALA A 203 -9.76 8.95 -7.18
N LEU A 204 -10.13 7.78 -7.70
CA LEU A 204 -10.55 7.64 -9.10
C LEU A 204 -11.90 8.31 -9.39
N ALA A 205 -12.84 8.25 -8.44
CA ALA A 205 -14.10 8.98 -8.57
C ALA A 205 -13.88 10.51 -8.59
N ALA A 206 -12.94 11.03 -7.80
CA ALA A 206 -12.54 12.43 -7.85
C ALA A 206 -11.89 12.78 -9.20
N ALA A 207 -11.02 11.90 -9.71
CA ALA A 207 -10.39 12.08 -11.02
C ALA A 207 -11.40 12.09 -12.18
N ALA A 208 -12.49 11.32 -12.08
CA ALA A 208 -13.61 11.36 -13.03
C ALA A 208 -14.28 12.76 -13.09
N ARG A 209 -14.17 13.53 -12.01
CA ARG A 209 -14.64 14.92 -11.86
C ARG A 209 -13.53 15.95 -12.13
N ALA A 210 -12.44 15.53 -12.77
CA ALA A 210 -11.27 16.33 -13.11
C ALA A 210 -10.47 16.86 -11.88
N ASP A 211 -10.56 16.17 -10.75
CA ASP A 211 -9.72 16.42 -9.58
C ASP A 211 -8.66 15.33 -9.41
N LEU A 212 -7.40 15.66 -9.69
CA LEU A 212 -6.25 14.76 -9.53
C LEU A 212 -5.62 14.82 -8.14
N VAL A 213 -6.05 15.74 -7.26
CA VAL A 213 -5.42 15.91 -5.94
C VAL A 213 -5.45 14.62 -5.11
N PRO A 214 -6.57 13.89 -4.99
CA PRO A 214 -6.59 12.66 -4.22
C PRO A 214 -5.66 11.57 -4.77
N LEU A 215 -5.58 11.39 -6.10
CA LEU A 215 -4.64 10.44 -6.70
C LEU A 215 -3.18 10.85 -6.48
N ALA A 216 -2.88 12.15 -6.56
CA ALA A 216 -1.55 12.65 -6.29
C ALA A 216 -1.13 12.42 -4.83
N ARG A 217 -2.05 12.56 -3.87
CA ARG A 217 -1.78 12.24 -2.47
C ARG A 217 -1.43 10.76 -2.28
N LEU A 218 -2.20 9.85 -2.88
CA LEU A 218 -1.89 8.42 -2.86
C LEU A 218 -0.53 8.12 -3.49
N ALA A 219 -0.18 8.79 -4.58
CA ALA A 219 1.13 8.62 -5.22
C ALA A 219 2.27 9.16 -4.35
N TYR A 220 2.10 10.31 -3.69
CA TYR A 220 3.13 10.90 -2.83
C TYR A 220 3.33 10.09 -1.55
N ASP A 221 2.25 9.57 -0.97
CA ASP A 221 2.30 8.64 0.16
C ASP A 221 3.05 7.35 -0.23
N ALA A 222 2.65 6.72 -1.33
CA ALA A 222 3.29 5.52 -1.88
C ALA A 222 4.80 5.68 -2.17
N LEU A 223 5.22 6.88 -2.57
CA LEU A 223 6.61 7.20 -2.91
C LEU A 223 7.38 7.86 -1.76
N SER A 224 6.77 7.99 -0.58
CA SER A 224 7.33 8.71 0.57
C SER A 224 7.83 10.12 0.19
N LEU A 225 7.02 10.90 -0.52
CA LEU A 225 7.38 12.26 -0.97
C LEU A 225 6.75 13.32 -0.07
N ASP A 226 7.53 14.33 0.29
CA ASP A 226 7.03 15.54 0.94
C ASP A 226 6.08 16.29 -0.01
N PRO A 227 4.78 16.45 0.32
CA PRO A 227 3.83 17.12 -0.58
C PRO A 227 4.14 18.62 -0.81
N GLU A 228 4.88 19.27 0.10
CA GLU A 228 5.33 20.66 -0.05
C GLU A 228 6.45 20.77 -1.10
N THR A 229 7.48 19.93 -0.98
CA THR A 229 8.74 20.08 -1.73
C THR A 229 8.94 19.06 -2.84
N LEU A 230 8.22 17.94 -2.78
CA LEU A 230 8.44 16.68 -3.53
C LEU A 230 9.81 16.05 -3.29
N ALA A 231 10.48 16.41 -2.18
CA ALA A 231 11.67 15.72 -1.75
C ALA A 231 11.28 14.36 -1.17
N ALA A 232 12.09 13.34 -1.45
CA ALA A 232 11.89 12.03 -0.89
C ALA A 232 12.24 12.01 0.61
N ILE A 233 11.35 11.42 1.40
CA ILE A 233 11.42 11.30 2.85
C ILE A 233 11.95 9.90 3.17
N PRO A 234 13.01 9.78 3.99
CA PRO A 234 13.45 8.47 4.43
C PRO A 234 12.41 7.79 5.32
N ASP A 235 12.02 6.57 4.93
CA ASP A 235 11.24 5.67 5.78
C ASP A 235 12.21 4.91 6.72
N PRO A 236 12.07 5.04 8.05
CA PRO A 236 12.89 4.27 8.98
C PRO A 236 12.56 2.78 9.02
N THR A 237 11.41 2.36 8.48
CA THR A 237 10.90 0.99 8.50
C THR A 237 11.19 0.21 7.20
N TRP A 238 11.48 0.92 6.11
CA TRP A 238 11.79 0.34 4.79
C TRP A 238 13.17 0.76 4.28
N SER A 239 13.81 -0.08 3.48
CA SER A 239 15.05 0.26 2.78
C SER A 239 15.11 -0.39 1.40
N ASP A 240 15.03 0.41 0.34
CA ASP A 240 15.24 -0.06 -1.03
C ASP A 240 16.65 -0.65 -1.21
N ALA A 241 17.63 -0.08 -0.51
CA ALA A 241 19.01 -0.53 -0.59
C ALA A 241 19.16 -1.97 -0.03
N VAL A 242 18.45 -2.30 1.06
CA VAL A 242 18.41 -3.65 1.61
C VAL A 242 17.52 -4.56 0.77
N TYR A 243 16.35 -4.08 0.34
CA TYR A 243 15.45 -4.81 -0.56
C TYR A 243 16.19 -5.33 -1.80
N TYR A 244 16.85 -4.45 -2.57
CA TYR A 244 17.59 -4.87 -3.76
C TYR A 244 18.87 -5.66 -3.42
N ALA A 245 19.48 -5.45 -2.24
CA ALA A 245 20.59 -6.30 -1.81
C ALA A 245 20.17 -7.74 -1.56
N VAL A 246 18.96 -7.97 -1.03
CA VAL A 246 18.39 -9.30 -0.82
C VAL A 246 17.89 -9.87 -2.15
N GLU A 247 16.98 -9.17 -2.83
CA GLU A 247 16.25 -9.68 -3.99
C GLU A 247 17.18 -10.05 -5.15
N CYS A 248 18.20 -9.21 -5.41
CA CYS A 248 19.16 -9.46 -6.48
C CYS A 248 20.17 -10.58 -6.16
N ASN A 249 20.28 -11.00 -4.90
CA ASN A 249 21.13 -12.13 -4.48
C ASN A 249 20.33 -13.45 -4.45
N ASP A 250 19.06 -13.39 -4.05
CA ASP A 250 18.19 -14.55 -3.85
C ASP A 250 17.66 -15.17 -5.16
N TYR A 251 17.41 -14.34 -6.17
CA TYR A 251 16.85 -14.80 -7.44
C TYR A 251 17.91 -14.99 -8.51
N GLU A 252 17.87 -16.16 -9.16
CA GLU A 252 18.55 -16.34 -10.44
C GLU A 252 17.75 -15.66 -11.55
N TYR A 253 18.37 -14.68 -12.18
CA TYR A 253 17.85 -14.02 -13.38
C TYR A 253 18.49 -14.61 -14.65
N PHE A 254 18.30 -13.93 -15.77
CA PHE A 254 18.93 -14.25 -17.05
C PHE A 254 20.46 -14.40 -16.92
N SER A 255 21.09 -15.10 -17.88
CA SER A 255 22.54 -15.32 -17.93
C SER A 255 23.24 -14.39 -18.92
N GLY A 256 24.50 -14.04 -18.68
CA GLY A 256 25.33 -13.26 -19.61
C GLY A 256 26.00 -12.06 -18.95
N THR A 257 26.40 -11.08 -19.75
CA THR A 257 26.83 -9.77 -19.22
C THR A 257 25.66 -9.04 -18.54
N ALA A 258 25.92 -7.96 -17.80
CA ALA A 258 24.84 -7.15 -17.22
C ALA A 258 23.89 -6.62 -18.32
N GLU A 259 24.46 -6.23 -19.45
CA GLU A 259 23.73 -5.75 -20.63
C GLU A 259 22.89 -6.85 -21.27
N ASP A 260 23.45 -8.05 -21.46
CA ASP A 260 22.69 -9.19 -22.02
C ASP A 260 21.50 -9.56 -21.12
N ARG A 261 21.70 -9.52 -19.79
CA ARG A 261 20.66 -9.81 -18.80
C ARG A 261 19.54 -8.78 -18.82
N ALA A 262 19.88 -7.49 -18.84
CA ALA A 262 18.89 -6.42 -18.92
C ALA A 262 18.11 -6.47 -20.25
N GLN A 263 18.78 -6.76 -21.36
CA GLN A 263 18.12 -6.95 -22.65
C GLN A 263 17.15 -8.14 -22.64
N ALA A 264 17.59 -9.29 -22.10
CA ALA A 264 16.71 -10.45 -21.95
C ALA A 264 15.49 -10.14 -21.05
N TYR A 265 15.69 -9.32 -20.02
CA TYR A 265 14.63 -8.83 -19.16
C TYR A 265 13.58 -8.03 -19.94
N LEU A 266 14.00 -7.02 -20.72
CA LEU A 266 13.08 -6.23 -21.54
C LEU A 266 12.31 -7.12 -22.55
N ARG A 267 12.97 -8.10 -23.16
CA ARG A 267 12.31 -9.04 -24.08
C ARG A 267 11.28 -9.94 -23.42
N ALA A 268 11.46 -10.29 -22.14
CA ALA A 268 10.44 -10.96 -21.35
C ALA A 268 9.29 -9.99 -20.99
N GLY A 269 9.64 -8.73 -20.71
CA GLY A 269 8.70 -7.63 -20.49
C GLY A 269 7.77 -7.38 -21.68
N ASP A 270 8.28 -7.44 -22.92
CA ASP A 270 7.46 -7.33 -24.14
C ASP A 270 6.27 -8.32 -24.14
N VAL A 271 6.50 -9.54 -23.64
CA VAL A 271 5.47 -10.59 -23.57
C VAL A 271 4.44 -10.26 -22.49
N VAL A 272 4.90 -9.70 -21.37
CA VAL A 272 4.05 -9.25 -20.26
C VAL A 272 3.20 -8.07 -20.70
N ASP A 273 3.78 -7.02 -21.26
CA ASP A 273 3.07 -5.83 -21.74
C ASP A 273 2.03 -6.16 -22.83
N ALA A 274 2.30 -7.17 -23.66
CA ALA A 274 1.34 -7.62 -24.68
C ALA A 274 0.13 -8.38 -24.10
N SER A 275 0.22 -8.90 -22.87
CA SER A 275 -0.80 -9.78 -22.26
C SER A 275 -1.48 -9.18 -21.03
N ILE A 276 -0.80 -8.29 -20.31
CA ILE A 276 -1.26 -7.69 -19.05
C ILE A 276 -1.55 -6.20 -19.31
N PRO A 277 -2.83 -5.78 -19.37
CA PRO A 277 -3.20 -4.44 -19.84
C PRO A 277 -3.01 -3.32 -18.80
N ARG A 278 -2.79 -3.65 -17.52
CA ARG A 278 -2.67 -2.69 -16.42
C ARG A 278 -1.57 -3.15 -15.49
N LEU A 279 -0.79 -2.21 -14.95
CA LEU A 279 0.25 -2.51 -13.96
C LEU A 279 1.27 -3.56 -14.43
N SER A 280 1.49 -3.68 -15.75
CA SER A 280 2.56 -4.52 -16.29
C SER A 280 3.95 -4.00 -15.88
N SER A 281 4.04 -2.72 -15.48
CA SER A 281 5.23 -2.10 -14.88
C SER A 281 5.78 -2.84 -13.66
N ILE A 282 4.93 -3.56 -12.91
CA ILE A 282 5.35 -4.43 -11.79
C ILE A 282 6.40 -5.46 -12.25
N PHE A 283 6.31 -5.95 -13.49
CA PHE A 283 7.30 -6.88 -14.02
C PHE A 283 8.72 -6.31 -14.02
N TYR A 284 8.88 -4.99 -14.11
CA TYR A 284 10.18 -4.31 -14.21
C TYR A 284 10.77 -3.89 -12.86
N ALA A 285 10.13 -4.26 -11.74
CA ALA A 285 10.59 -3.90 -10.39
C ALA A 285 12.06 -4.30 -10.13
N ASP A 286 12.48 -5.48 -10.62
CA ASP A 286 13.83 -6.01 -10.42
C ASP A 286 14.75 -5.82 -11.62
N LEU A 287 14.37 -4.97 -12.58
CA LEU A 287 15.23 -4.59 -13.71
C LEU A 287 16.59 -3.99 -13.28
N PRO A 288 16.77 -3.42 -12.08
CA PRO A 288 18.10 -3.06 -11.57
C PRO A 288 19.05 -4.22 -11.27
N CYS A 289 18.53 -5.42 -10.96
CA CYS A 289 19.34 -6.56 -10.51
C CYS A 289 20.46 -7.03 -11.47
N PRO A 290 20.32 -6.96 -12.81
CA PRO A 290 21.42 -7.17 -13.75
C PRO A 290 22.68 -6.32 -13.48
N PHE A 291 22.51 -5.11 -12.92
CA PHE A 291 23.57 -4.15 -12.64
C PHE A 291 23.99 -4.13 -11.17
N TRP A 292 23.26 -4.82 -10.30
CA TRP A 292 23.56 -4.88 -8.88
C TRP A 292 24.85 -5.67 -8.63
N PRO A 293 25.75 -5.21 -7.74
CA PRO A 293 26.93 -5.97 -7.34
C PRO A 293 26.52 -7.12 -6.40
N ALA A 294 25.99 -8.17 -7.02
CA ALA A 294 25.40 -9.31 -6.34
C ALA A 294 26.40 -10.45 -6.12
N HIS A 295 26.12 -11.25 -5.09
CA HIS A 295 26.69 -12.57 -4.85
C HIS A 295 25.57 -13.59 -4.88
N ALA A 296 25.77 -14.72 -5.57
CA ALA A 296 24.71 -15.73 -5.66
C ALA A 296 24.39 -16.32 -4.28
N ASP A 297 23.15 -16.16 -3.84
CA ASP A 297 22.60 -16.79 -2.63
C ASP A 297 21.45 -17.74 -3.01
N PRO A 298 21.75 -18.94 -3.54
CA PRO A 298 20.73 -19.78 -4.16
C PRO A 298 19.69 -20.23 -3.14
N ARG A 299 18.42 -20.04 -3.50
CA ARG A 299 17.25 -20.50 -2.73
C ARG A 299 17.28 -22.03 -2.54
N PRO A 300 16.72 -22.52 -1.41
CA PRO A 300 16.67 -23.96 -1.14
C PRO A 300 15.72 -24.69 -2.09
N ALA A 301 15.75 -26.02 -2.04
CA ALA A 301 14.72 -26.83 -2.68
C ALA A 301 13.32 -26.51 -2.10
N PRO A 302 12.24 -26.71 -2.87
CA PRO A 302 10.87 -26.44 -2.42
C PRO A 302 10.52 -27.16 -1.12
N LEU A 303 9.83 -26.46 -0.22
CA LEU A 303 9.50 -26.95 1.13
C LEU A 303 8.64 -28.23 1.11
N THR A 304 9.03 -29.22 1.92
CA THR A 304 8.20 -30.39 2.29
C THR A 304 7.75 -30.39 3.77
N ALA A 305 8.54 -29.75 4.64
CA ALA A 305 8.27 -29.58 6.08
C ALA A 305 7.92 -30.87 6.85
N ASP A 306 8.68 -31.95 6.62
CA ASP A 306 8.38 -33.26 7.22
C ASP A 306 8.35 -33.20 8.76
N GLY A 307 7.20 -33.52 9.36
CA GLY A 307 7.01 -33.52 10.82
C GLY A 307 6.86 -32.13 11.45
N ILE A 308 6.66 -31.09 10.63
CA ILE A 308 6.43 -29.70 11.07
C ILE A 308 5.02 -29.29 10.63
N PRO A 309 4.05 -29.19 11.56
CA PRO A 309 2.73 -28.68 11.23
C PRO A 309 2.84 -27.28 10.63
N THR A 310 2.22 -27.08 9.48
CA THR A 310 2.38 -25.83 8.71
C THR A 310 1.02 -25.26 8.31
N LEU A 311 0.75 -24.01 8.68
CA LEU A 311 -0.35 -23.24 8.10
C LEU A 311 0.15 -22.48 6.87
N VAL A 312 -0.61 -22.55 5.78
CA VAL A 312 -0.40 -21.76 4.56
C VAL A 312 -1.63 -20.88 4.40
N LEU A 313 -1.42 -19.58 4.37
CA LEU A 313 -2.44 -18.55 4.34
C LEU A 313 -2.33 -17.76 3.03
N GLY A 314 -3.47 -17.36 2.50
CA GLY A 314 -3.52 -16.49 1.33
C GLY A 314 -4.92 -16.01 1.00
N ALA A 315 -5.01 -14.95 0.21
CA ALA A 315 -6.27 -14.36 -0.21
C ALA A 315 -6.45 -14.44 -1.72
N THR A 316 -7.70 -14.65 -2.17
CA THR A 316 -8.00 -14.67 -3.61
C THR A 316 -7.79 -13.32 -4.29
N ALA A 317 -7.76 -12.23 -3.52
CA ALA A 317 -7.44 -10.88 -3.99
C ALA A 317 -6.08 -10.38 -3.46
N ASP A 318 -5.15 -11.26 -3.11
CA ASP A 318 -3.76 -10.89 -2.83
C ASP A 318 -3.05 -10.48 -4.15
N PRO A 319 -2.65 -9.20 -4.32
CA PRO A 319 -1.97 -8.75 -5.54
C PRO A 319 -0.49 -9.14 -5.59
N ALA A 320 0.16 -9.35 -4.45
CA ALA A 320 1.61 -9.47 -4.33
C ALA A 320 2.07 -10.94 -4.32
N THR A 321 1.37 -11.79 -3.58
CA THR A 321 1.62 -13.23 -3.50
C THR A 321 0.34 -14.00 -3.81
N PRO A 322 0.04 -14.23 -5.10
CA PRO A 322 -1.24 -14.80 -5.53
C PRO A 322 -1.51 -16.14 -4.82
N VAL A 323 -2.76 -16.39 -4.42
CA VAL A 323 -3.13 -17.60 -3.64
C VAL A 323 -2.64 -18.92 -4.24
N ALA A 324 -2.52 -19.00 -5.56
CA ALA A 324 -1.98 -20.15 -6.27
C ALA A 324 -0.54 -20.50 -5.85
N ASN A 325 0.28 -19.53 -5.42
CA ASN A 325 1.62 -19.77 -4.89
C ASN A 325 1.54 -20.57 -3.59
N GLY A 326 0.65 -20.15 -2.68
CA GLY A 326 0.35 -20.86 -1.43
C GLY A 326 -0.20 -22.26 -1.69
N GLU A 327 -1.15 -22.42 -2.62
CA GLU A 327 -1.69 -23.74 -3.00
C GLU A 327 -0.59 -24.70 -3.47
N ARG A 328 0.36 -24.22 -4.31
CA ARG A 328 1.49 -25.04 -4.79
C ARG A 328 2.44 -25.44 -3.67
N VAL A 329 2.69 -24.56 -2.70
CA VAL A 329 3.46 -24.90 -1.49
C VAL A 329 2.70 -25.93 -0.65
N PHE A 330 1.43 -25.66 -0.31
CA PHE A 330 0.56 -26.52 0.47
C PHE A 330 0.48 -27.96 -0.05
N HIS A 331 0.37 -28.16 -1.37
CA HIS A 331 0.30 -29.49 -1.97
C HIS A 331 1.56 -30.34 -1.80
N ARG A 332 2.70 -29.74 -1.42
CA ARG A 332 3.95 -30.45 -1.11
C ARG A 332 4.05 -30.84 0.37
N LEU A 333 3.22 -30.28 1.24
CA LEU A 333 3.28 -30.48 2.69
C LEU A 333 2.45 -31.68 3.12
N ALA A 334 3.06 -32.61 3.85
CA ALA A 334 2.33 -33.74 4.43
C ALA A 334 1.40 -33.29 5.58
N ASP A 335 1.92 -32.44 6.47
CA ASP A 335 1.24 -31.88 7.65
C ASP A 335 0.87 -30.40 7.43
N GLY A 336 0.44 -30.07 6.20
CA GLY A 336 0.02 -28.72 5.81
C GLY A 336 -1.49 -28.50 5.89
N PHE A 337 -1.86 -27.26 6.25
CA PHE A 337 -3.24 -26.76 6.29
C PHE A 337 -3.34 -25.42 5.53
N LEU A 338 -4.20 -25.35 4.52
CA LEU A 338 -4.46 -24.16 3.72
C LEU A 338 -5.65 -23.39 4.28
N ILE A 339 -5.47 -22.10 4.54
CA ILE A 339 -6.52 -21.16 4.92
C ILE A 339 -6.60 -20.11 3.82
N THR A 340 -7.73 -20.03 3.14
CA THR A 340 -7.95 -19.08 2.05
C THR A 340 -9.06 -18.10 2.38
N THR A 341 -8.80 -16.80 2.26
CA THR A 341 -9.84 -15.76 2.36
C THR A 341 -10.36 -15.38 0.98
N ASP A 342 -11.69 -15.36 0.83
CA ASP A 342 -12.38 -14.88 -0.37
C ASP A 342 -12.37 -13.36 -0.43
N GLY A 343 -11.95 -12.77 -1.55
CA GLY A 343 -11.42 -11.41 -1.51
C GLY A 343 -10.14 -11.37 -0.70
N GLY A 344 -10.07 -10.49 0.30
CA GLY A 344 -8.99 -10.40 1.28
C GLY A 344 -7.78 -9.57 0.82
N ALA A 345 -6.93 -9.22 1.77
CA ALA A 345 -5.69 -8.48 1.56
C ALA A 345 -4.49 -9.38 1.26
N HIS A 346 -3.36 -8.75 0.95
CA HIS A 346 -2.05 -9.37 1.08
C HIS A 346 -1.71 -9.59 2.57
N VAL A 347 -1.47 -10.84 2.97
CA VAL A 347 -1.43 -11.30 4.38
C VAL A 347 -2.81 -11.20 5.03
N ILE A 348 -3.30 -12.26 5.69
CA ILE A 348 -4.69 -12.35 6.19
C ILE A 348 -4.82 -12.54 7.71
N PHE A 349 -3.73 -12.79 8.43
CA PHE A 349 -3.75 -12.89 9.89
C PHE A 349 -3.58 -11.52 10.58
N GLY A 350 -4.24 -11.35 11.72
CA GLY A 350 -4.09 -10.18 12.60
C GLY A 350 -4.90 -8.96 12.14
N ARG A 351 -5.86 -9.15 11.24
CA ARG A 351 -6.63 -8.06 10.62
C ARG A 351 -8.00 -7.81 11.28
N GLY A 352 -8.35 -8.57 12.31
CA GLY A 352 -9.64 -8.48 12.99
C GLY A 352 -10.72 -9.39 12.38
N ASP A 353 -10.35 -10.17 11.35
CA ASP A 353 -11.22 -11.17 10.74
C ASP A 353 -11.19 -12.46 11.56
N ALA A 354 -12.29 -12.74 12.26
CA ALA A 354 -12.36 -13.86 13.20
C ALA A 354 -11.99 -15.23 12.59
N CYS A 355 -12.31 -15.48 11.31
CA CYS A 355 -12.05 -16.78 10.68
C CYS A 355 -10.55 -17.14 10.60
N PRO A 356 -9.69 -16.38 9.90
CA PRO A 356 -8.25 -16.63 9.91
C PRO A 356 -7.64 -16.41 11.30
N ASP A 357 -8.06 -15.38 12.04
CA ASP A 357 -7.44 -14.99 13.31
C ASP A 357 -7.62 -16.05 14.41
N GLU A 358 -8.81 -16.62 14.56
CA GLU A 358 -9.05 -17.67 15.54
C GLU A 358 -8.29 -18.96 15.20
N ILE A 359 -8.16 -19.29 13.90
CA ILE A 359 -7.45 -20.48 13.45
C ILE A 359 -5.96 -20.36 13.77
N VAL A 360 -5.34 -19.24 13.38
CA VAL A 360 -3.92 -19.00 13.62
C VAL A 360 -3.63 -18.88 15.11
N THR A 361 -4.48 -18.18 15.87
CA THR A 361 -4.32 -18.04 17.32
C THR A 361 -4.40 -19.40 18.02
N ALA A 362 -5.37 -20.25 17.65
CA ALA A 362 -5.48 -21.60 18.22
C ALA A 362 -4.26 -22.47 17.86
N PHE A 363 -3.69 -22.30 16.67
CA PHE A 363 -2.49 -23.00 16.26
C PHE A 363 -1.24 -22.54 17.03
N LEU A 364 -1.03 -21.22 17.17
CA LEU A 364 0.11 -20.64 17.87
C LEU A 364 0.08 -20.87 19.38
N VAL A 365 -1.09 -20.66 20.00
CA VAL A 365 -1.22 -20.61 21.47
C VAL A 365 -1.57 -21.98 22.05
N GLU A 366 -2.46 -22.73 21.39
CA GLU A 366 -2.96 -24.02 21.90
C GLU A 366 -2.29 -25.23 21.22
N GLY A 367 -1.54 -25.03 20.14
CA GLY A 367 -1.03 -26.11 19.29
C GLY A 367 -2.14 -26.88 18.57
N LYS A 368 -3.32 -26.28 18.42
CA LYS A 368 -4.50 -26.93 17.84
C LYS A 368 -4.48 -26.83 16.33
N LEU A 369 -4.52 -27.98 15.66
CA LEU A 369 -4.58 -28.05 14.20
C LEU A 369 -6.01 -27.79 13.69
N PRO A 370 -6.16 -27.18 12.51
CA PRO A 370 -7.46 -27.11 11.84
C PRO A 370 -8.07 -28.50 11.64
N ALA A 371 -9.41 -28.60 11.75
CA ALA A 371 -10.11 -29.87 11.62
C ALA A 371 -10.09 -30.43 10.18
N GLN A 372 -9.88 -29.55 9.20
CA GLN A 372 -9.78 -29.87 7.78
C GLN A 372 -8.47 -29.31 7.25
N ARG A 373 -7.86 -29.98 6.26
CA ARG A 373 -6.64 -29.49 5.62
C ARG A 373 -6.84 -28.22 4.79
N GLU A 374 -8.06 -27.93 4.37
CA GLU A 374 -8.39 -26.72 3.61
C GLU A 374 -9.58 -26.04 4.30
N THR A 375 -9.45 -24.75 4.57
CA THR A 375 -10.51 -23.91 5.15
C THR A 375 -10.67 -22.67 4.30
N ARG A 376 -11.91 -22.32 3.98
CA ARG A 376 -12.25 -21.10 3.24
C ARG A 376 -12.95 -20.12 4.17
N CYS A 377 -12.36 -18.94 4.32
CA CYS A 377 -12.88 -17.82 5.09
C CYS A 377 -13.56 -16.82 4.15
N HIS A 378 -14.62 -16.18 4.64
CA HIS A 378 -15.24 -15.06 3.95
C HIS A 378 -14.42 -13.79 4.19
N GLY A 379 -14.20 -13.01 3.13
CA GLY A 379 -13.66 -11.66 3.19
C GLY A 379 -14.31 -10.79 2.11
N VAL A 380 -13.75 -9.61 1.87
CA VAL A 380 -14.27 -8.62 0.92
C VAL A 380 -13.20 -8.18 -0.07
N ILE A 381 -13.61 -7.58 -1.20
CA ILE A 381 -12.67 -7.01 -2.17
C ILE A 381 -12.14 -5.67 -1.67
N ALA A 382 -13.00 -4.81 -1.14
CA ALA A 382 -12.63 -3.51 -0.59
C ALA A 382 -13.57 -3.19 0.56
N ASP A 383 -13.14 -2.30 1.44
CA ASP A 383 -13.99 -1.76 2.50
C ASP A 383 -15.22 -1.07 1.91
N ASP A 384 -16.20 -0.80 2.78
CA ASP A 384 -17.39 -0.06 2.38
C ASP A 384 -17.00 1.29 1.77
N TYR A 385 -17.61 1.60 0.62
CA TYR A 385 -17.27 2.80 -0.09
C TYR A 385 -17.74 4.03 0.69
N VAL A 386 -16.82 4.98 0.88
CA VAL A 386 -17.11 6.27 1.49
C VAL A 386 -17.29 7.31 0.39
N SER A 387 -18.44 7.98 0.36
CA SER A 387 -18.75 8.98 -0.66
C SER A 387 -17.87 10.23 -0.59
N LEU A 388 -17.60 10.82 -1.75
CA LEU A 388 -16.89 12.08 -1.85
C LEU A 388 -17.70 13.23 -1.25
N ALA A 389 -17.05 14.13 -0.53
CA ALA A 389 -17.66 15.38 -0.12
C ALA A 389 -18.20 16.17 -1.32
N PRO A 390 -19.36 16.83 -1.19
CA PRO A 390 -19.82 17.80 -2.18
C PRO A 390 -18.78 18.90 -2.39
N ALA A 391 -18.46 19.22 -3.66
CA ALA A 391 -17.50 20.28 -3.99
C ALA A 391 -17.96 21.69 -3.56
N ASP A 392 -19.27 21.88 -3.34
CA ASP A 392 -19.88 23.14 -2.95
C ASP A 392 -20.77 22.94 -1.72
N ALA A 393 -20.54 23.76 -0.70
CA ALA A 393 -21.23 23.65 0.57
C ALA A 393 -22.74 23.89 0.49
N ARG A 394 -23.25 24.46 -0.62
CA ARG A 394 -24.70 24.62 -0.85
C ARG A 394 -25.44 23.30 -1.02
N ALA A 395 -24.72 22.20 -1.23
CA ALA A 395 -25.29 20.87 -1.31
C ALA A 395 -25.64 20.28 0.07
N PHE A 396 -25.07 20.81 1.16
CA PHE A 396 -25.39 20.37 2.50
C PHE A 396 -26.75 20.90 2.93
N ALA A 397 -27.54 20.07 3.62
CA ALA A 397 -28.84 20.48 4.14
C ALA A 397 -28.70 21.46 5.31
N ASP A 398 -27.68 21.25 6.14
CA ASP A 398 -27.38 22.05 7.32
C ASP A 398 -25.89 21.95 7.72
N PRO A 399 -25.43 22.72 8.72
CA PRO A 399 -24.05 22.67 9.19
C PRO A 399 -23.62 21.33 9.82
N LEU A 400 -24.55 20.49 10.28
CA LEU A 400 -24.21 19.16 10.81
C LEU A 400 -23.74 18.26 9.67
N ASP A 401 -24.47 18.22 8.56
CA ASP A 401 -24.04 17.45 7.39
C ASP A 401 -22.68 17.96 6.83
N ALA A 402 -22.44 19.28 6.88
CA ALA A 402 -21.16 19.86 6.45
C ALA A 402 -19.98 19.46 7.36
N LEU A 403 -20.17 19.46 8.69
CA LEU A 403 -19.13 19.11 9.66
C LEU A 403 -18.89 17.60 9.72
N ALA A 404 -19.93 16.78 9.60
CA ALA A 404 -19.78 15.33 9.46
C ALA A 404 -19.04 14.97 8.16
N SER A 405 -19.33 15.67 7.06
CA SER A 405 -18.55 15.53 5.82
C SER A 405 -17.09 15.96 6.01
N ALA A 406 -16.81 17.03 6.79
CA ALA A 406 -15.44 17.46 7.06
C ALA A 406 -14.68 16.42 7.91
N GLU A 407 -15.31 15.84 8.93
CA GLU A 407 -14.75 14.70 9.67
C GLU A 407 -14.42 13.56 8.72
N THR A 408 -15.36 13.16 7.85
CA THR A 408 -15.16 12.07 6.88
C THR A 408 -13.97 12.36 5.97
N GLU A 409 -13.85 13.59 5.47
CA GLU A 409 -12.69 13.97 4.66
C GLU A 409 -11.40 13.87 5.49
N ILE A 410 -11.35 14.38 6.72
CA ILE A 410 -10.18 14.26 7.62
C ILE A 410 -9.79 12.78 7.81
N THR A 411 -10.74 11.93 8.19
CA THR A 411 -10.52 10.50 8.48
C THR A 411 -9.94 9.74 7.28
N TYR A 412 -10.39 10.06 6.07
CA TYR A 412 -9.98 9.36 4.85
C TYR A 412 -9.02 10.18 3.96
N LEU A 413 -8.32 11.17 4.55
CA LEU A 413 -7.11 11.73 3.96
C LEU A 413 -6.02 10.66 4.01
N PRO A 414 -5.35 10.32 2.90
CA PRO A 414 -4.24 9.36 2.91
C PRO A 414 -3.19 9.68 3.98
N GLU A 415 -2.85 10.96 4.12
CA GLU A 415 -1.83 11.42 5.07
C GLU A 415 -2.22 11.25 6.55
N TYR A 416 -3.52 11.18 6.87
CA TYR A 416 -4.00 10.90 8.23
C TYR A 416 -4.32 9.41 8.41
N TYR A 417 -4.90 8.77 7.39
CA TYR A 417 -5.26 7.36 7.39
C TYR A 417 -4.03 6.44 7.56
N ASN A 418 -2.91 6.79 6.92
CA ASN A 418 -1.64 6.05 7.02
C ASN A 418 -0.66 6.69 8.02
N TRP A 419 -1.14 7.61 8.86
CA TRP A 419 -0.27 8.37 9.75
C TRP A 419 0.37 7.49 10.82
N ASP A 420 1.63 7.79 11.17
CA ASP A 420 2.40 7.08 12.20
C ASP A 420 1.89 7.33 13.63
N GLY A 421 1.00 8.32 13.82
CA GLY A 421 0.52 8.71 15.14
C GLY A 421 1.59 9.37 16.02
N GLU A 422 2.69 9.84 15.43
CA GLU A 422 3.83 10.43 16.16
C GLU A 422 4.29 11.75 15.55
N THR A 423 4.37 11.83 14.22
CA THR A 423 4.94 12.96 13.51
C THR A 423 3.90 14.04 13.25
N THR A 424 4.08 15.26 13.77
CA THR A 424 3.22 16.39 13.40
C THR A 424 3.21 16.59 11.89
N THR A 425 2.03 16.44 11.29
CA THR A 425 1.85 16.45 9.84
C THR A 425 0.90 17.57 9.43
N SER A 426 1.18 18.24 8.32
CA SER A 426 0.31 19.28 7.76
C SER A 426 0.00 19.00 6.31
N VAL A 427 -1.24 19.26 5.91
CA VAL A 427 -1.75 19.07 4.56
C VAL A 427 -2.54 20.29 4.11
N GLY A 428 -2.46 20.63 2.82
CA GLY A 428 -3.28 21.68 2.24
C GLY A 428 -4.72 21.21 2.00
N CYS A 429 -5.73 21.98 2.38
CA CYS A 429 -7.12 21.57 2.14
C CYS A 429 -7.54 21.82 0.67
N PRO A 430 -8.42 20.99 0.07
CA PRO A 430 -8.74 21.02 -1.35
C PRO A 430 -9.13 22.40 -1.91
N HIS A 431 -9.89 23.18 -1.14
CA HIS A 431 -10.36 24.50 -1.55
C HIS A 431 -9.60 25.67 -0.89
N GLY A 432 -8.53 25.40 -0.15
CA GLY A 432 -7.65 26.40 0.46
C GLY A 432 -7.48 26.23 1.96
N GLY A 433 -6.43 26.86 2.49
CA GLY A 433 -6.01 26.70 3.89
C GLY A 433 -5.25 25.40 4.12
N ALA A 434 -5.03 25.07 5.39
CA ALA A 434 -4.30 23.89 5.80
C ALA A 434 -4.95 23.22 7.01
N LEU A 435 -4.73 21.91 7.12
CA LEU A 435 -5.02 21.07 8.27
C LEU A 435 -3.69 20.57 8.81
N THR A 436 -3.49 20.70 10.11
CA THR A 436 -2.38 20.08 10.83
C THR A 436 -2.93 19.07 11.81
N PHE A 437 -2.32 17.89 11.91
CA PHE A 437 -2.60 16.92 12.95
C PHE A 437 -1.33 16.49 13.68
N GLU A 438 -1.45 16.28 15.00
CA GLU A 438 -0.36 15.94 15.89
C GLU A 438 -0.82 15.05 17.04
N ALA A 439 0.10 14.22 17.55
CA ALA A 439 -0.19 13.29 18.63
C ALA A 439 0.11 13.97 19.97
N ALA A 440 -0.93 14.23 20.75
CA ALA A 440 -0.80 14.93 22.03
C ALA A 440 -1.73 14.32 23.08
N GLY A 441 -1.56 13.02 23.33
CA GLY A 441 -2.39 12.20 24.22
C GLY A 441 -3.66 11.67 23.55
N GLU A 442 -4.33 12.55 22.79
CA GLU A 442 -5.31 12.22 21.76
C GLU A 442 -4.85 12.87 20.44
N ASP A 443 -5.45 12.46 19.33
CA ASP A 443 -5.14 13.08 18.03
C ASP A 443 -5.72 14.49 18.03
N GLN A 444 -4.89 15.49 17.75
CA GLN A 444 -5.32 16.89 17.73
C GLN A 444 -5.28 17.43 16.33
N PHE A 445 -6.35 18.11 15.92
CA PHE A 445 -6.47 18.76 14.62
C PHE A 445 -6.43 20.28 14.78
N THR A 446 -5.68 20.96 13.93
CA THR A 446 -5.70 22.43 13.80
C THR A 446 -6.06 22.79 12.37
N LEU A 447 -7.20 23.48 12.20
CA LEU A 447 -7.68 23.97 10.91
C LEU A 447 -7.34 25.44 10.77
N THR A 448 -6.63 25.80 9.70
CA THR A 448 -6.26 27.19 9.38
C THR A 448 -6.88 27.59 8.04
N SER A 449 -8.04 28.24 8.08
CA SER A 449 -8.84 28.59 6.91
C SER A 449 -9.06 27.40 5.95
N CYS A 450 -9.17 26.20 6.50
CA CYS A 450 -9.28 24.95 5.76
C CYS A 450 -10.68 24.82 5.14
N ALA A 451 -10.75 24.43 3.87
CA ALA A 451 -12.01 24.14 3.19
C ALA A 451 -11.95 22.82 2.42
N PHE A 452 -12.78 21.85 2.82
CA PHE A 452 -13.03 20.60 2.10
C PHE A 452 -14.13 20.73 1.04
N SER A 453 -15.04 21.69 1.23
CA SER A 453 -16.03 22.10 0.24
C SER A 453 -15.96 23.60 0.04
N SER A 454 -16.07 24.07 -1.20
CA SER A 454 -16.10 25.51 -1.47
C SER A 454 -17.28 26.18 -0.77
N GLY A 455 -17.03 27.33 -0.11
CA GLY A 455 -18.05 28.06 0.64
C GLY A 455 -18.23 27.64 2.11
N PHE A 456 -17.46 26.66 2.61
CA PHE A 456 -17.40 26.31 4.03
C PHE A 456 -15.95 26.28 4.51
N VAL A 457 -15.47 27.44 4.95
CA VAL A 457 -14.09 27.65 5.39
C VAL A 457 -14.04 27.58 6.91
N MET A 458 -13.20 26.71 7.45
CA MET A 458 -13.08 26.42 8.89
C MET A 458 -11.74 26.90 9.44
N THR A 459 -11.78 27.58 10.58
CA THR A 459 -10.59 27.89 11.39
C THR A 459 -10.88 27.51 12.84
N GLY A 460 -10.08 26.62 13.41
CA GLY A 460 -10.34 26.11 14.75
C GLY A 460 -9.54 24.88 15.08
N ARG A 461 -10.04 24.09 16.03
CA ARG A 461 -9.39 22.87 16.49
C ARG A 461 -10.36 21.71 16.56
N GLY A 462 -9.83 20.50 16.57
CA GLY A 462 -10.59 19.29 16.83
C GLY A 462 -9.76 18.26 17.55
N THR A 463 -10.41 17.20 18.00
CA THR A 463 -9.74 16.05 18.63
C THR A 463 -10.39 14.75 18.19
N TYR A 464 -9.60 13.67 18.15
CA TYR A 464 -10.09 12.31 18.04
C TYR A 464 -9.48 11.45 19.15
N ASN A 465 -10.35 10.80 19.91
CA ASN A 465 -9.98 9.89 20.98
C ASN A 465 -10.37 8.46 20.58
N SER A 466 -9.37 7.60 20.43
CA SER A 466 -9.56 6.21 20.02
C SER A 466 -10.06 5.30 21.15
N ASP A 467 -9.94 5.69 22.43
CA ASP A 467 -10.41 4.87 23.56
C ASP A 467 -11.95 4.84 23.65
N ASP A 468 -12.61 5.95 23.30
CA ASP A 468 -14.07 6.09 23.31
C ASP A 468 -14.70 6.40 21.94
N ASP A 469 -13.90 6.34 20.87
CA ASP A 469 -14.28 6.65 19.48
C ASP A 469 -15.00 8.00 19.34
N ARG A 470 -14.46 9.02 20.02
CA ARG A 470 -15.06 10.36 20.07
C ARG A 470 -14.28 11.35 19.22
N PHE A 471 -14.99 12.02 18.30
CA PHE A 471 -14.44 13.08 17.45
C PHE A 471 -15.10 14.42 17.76
N THR A 472 -14.32 15.51 17.83
CA THR A 472 -14.85 16.85 18.08
C THR A 472 -14.23 17.91 17.18
N LEU A 473 -14.97 18.99 16.88
CA LEU A 473 -14.46 20.21 16.25
C LEU A 473 -15.06 21.45 16.94
N ASP A 474 -14.22 22.41 17.30
CA ASP A 474 -14.61 23.79 17.68
C ASP A 474 -14.03 24.74 16.63
N VAL A 475 -14.90 25.22 15.73
CA VAL A 475 -14.51 25.96 14.54
C VAL A 475 -15.30 27.24 14.35
N ALA A 476 -14.58 28.30 14.01
CA ALA A 476 -15.17 29.45 13.33
C ALA A 476 -15.33 29.12 11.85
N VAL A 477 -16.53 29.32 11.32
CA VAL A 477 -16.86 29.04 9.91
C VAL A 477 -17.18 30.33 9.16
N THR A 478 -16.81 30.40 7.88
CA THR A 478 -17.13 31.51 6.97
C THR A 478 -17.47 30.98 5.57
N GLY A 479 -18.01 31.85 4.70
CA GLY A 479 -18.33 31.53 3.32
C GLY A 479 -19.81 31.71 3.01
N LEU A 480 -20.61 30.65 3.10
CA LEU A 480 -22.07 30.73 2.93
C LEU A 480 -22.75 31.49 4.07
N ALA A 481 -22.28 31.28 5.29
CA ALA A 481 -22.63 32.07 6.45
C ALA A 481 -21.49 32.02 7.47
N ASP A 482 -21.38 33.08 8.25
CA ASP A 482 -20.39 33.17 9.31
C ASP A 482 -20.95 32.57 10.60
N GLY A 483 -20.10 31.93 11.40
CA GLY A 483 -20.52 31.26 12.60
C GLY A 483 -19.41 30.74 13.49
N LYS A 484 -19.79 30.23 14.66
CA LYS A 484 -18.95 29.44 15.57
C LYS A 484 -19.71 28.19 15.93
N LEU A 485 -19.15 27.03 15.61
CA LEU A 485 -19.81 25.75 15.70
C LEU A 485 -18.95 24.77 16.50
N ASN A 486 -19.62 24.04 17.39
CA ASN A 486 -19.06 22.90 18.11
C ASN A 486 -19.73 21.65 17.53
N TYR A 487 -18.93 20.75 16.99
CA TYR A 487 -19.32 19.44 16.50
C TYR A 487 -18.79 18.34 17.42
N ALA A 488 -19.58 17.31 17.64
CA ALA A 488 -19.13 16.09 18.29
C ALA A 488 -19.81 14.87 17.66
N ARG A 489 -19.02 13.83 17.36
CA ARG A 489 -19.45 12.45 17.14
C ARG A 489 -19.05 11.64 18.36
N GLU A 490 -20.01 11.04 19.03
CA GLU A 490 -19.78 10.11 20.14
C GLU A 490 -19.57 8.68 19.59
N GLY A 491 -18.95 7.79 20.37
CA GLY A 491 -18.63 6.42 19.93
C GLY A 491 -19.82 5.52 19.61
N ASP A 492 -21.06 5.95 19.89
CA ASP A 492 -22.28 5.29 19.41
C ASP A 492 -22.75 5.78 18.03
N GLY A 493 -22.01 6.71 17.42
CA GLY A 493 -22.30 7.35 16.14
C GLY A 493 -23.19 8.59 16.24
N THR A 494 -23.66 8.98 17.43
CA THR A 494 -24.50 10.16 17.61
C THR A 494 -23.70 11.42 17.26
N MET A 495 -24.22 12.21 16.31
CA MET A 495 -23.59 13.45 15.88
C MET A 495 -24.38 14.65 16.40
N THR A 496 -23.68 15.65 16.91
CA THR A 496 -24.29 16.91 17.39
C THR A 496 -23.56 18.13 16.85
N VAL A 497 -24.31 19.20 16.57
CA VAL A 497 -23.76 20.53 16.31
C VAL A 497 -24.47 21.57 17.16
N THR A 498 -23.72 22.42 17.85
CA THR A 498 -24.24 23.56 18.60
C THR A 498 -23.45 24.83 18.31
N GLY A 499 -24.09 25.99 18.39
CA GLY A 499 -23.42 27.28 18.27
C GLY A 499 -24.22 28.33 17.54
N GLU A 500 -23.56 29.22 16.81
CA GLU A 500 -24.17 30.27 16.01
C GLU A 500 -23.80 30.09 14.53
N TYR A 501 -24.78 30.19 13.63
CA TYR A 501 -24.56 30.16 12.18
C TYR A 501 -25.49 31.16 11.49
N GLY A 502 -24.92 32.09 10.73
CA GLY A 502 -25.69 33.13 10.02
C GLY A 502 -26.48 34.05 10.96
N GLY A 503 -25.93 34.36 12.13
CA GLY A 503 -26.58 35.24 13.11
C GLY A 503 -27.68 34.58 13.95
N LYS A 504 -27.80 33.25 13.92
CA LYS A 504 -28.82 32.49 14.66
C LYS A 504 -28.17 31.36 15.46
N GLU A 505 -28.70 31.11 16.65
CA GLU A 505 -28.36 29.90 17.40
C GLU A 505 -28.87 28.66 16.65
N VAL A 506 -28.01 27.65 16.58
CA VAL A 506 -28.30 26.36 15.97
C VAL A 506 -27.99 25.22 16.93
N SER A 507 -28.81 24.17 16.86
CA SER A 507 -28.64 22.92 17.62
C SER A 507 -29.20 21.79 16.77
N PHE A 508 -28.32 20.92 16.28
CA PHE A 508 -28.65 19.76 15.45
C PHE A 508 -28.19 18.47 16.14
N THR A 509 -28.91 17.38 15.92
CA THR A 509 -28.57 16.03 16.39
C THR A 509 -29.02 15.02 15.34
N LYS A 510 -28.17 14.05 15.03
CA LYS A 510 -28.42 13.00 14.03
C LYS A 510 -28.05 11.64 14.57
#